data_AF-A0A429NKH3-F1
#
_entry.id   AF-A0A429NKH3-F1
#
_cell.length_a   1.000
_cell.length_b   1.000
_cell.length_c   1.000
_cell.angle_alpha   90.00
_cell.angle_beta   90.00
_cell.angle_gamma   90.00
#
_symmetry.space_group_name_H-M   'P 1'
#
loop_
_entity.id
_entity.type
_entity.pdbx_description
1 polymer ?
#
loop_
_entity_poly.entity_id
_entity_poly.type
_entity_poly.pdbx_seq_one_letter_code
_entity_poly.pdbx_strand_id
1 'polypeptide(L)'
;MRYFTLTAKRTSGDTADVEAALRRAWNACAETPCPKCGVQAWQYCRDRTRGAWYVTRFHRPRQDAAGVPDILPPVGIHGLSWAKGKGTFPWDDRRVPTV
;
A
#
# COMPACT_ATOMS: atom_id res chain seq x y z
N MET A 1 0.00 -16.77 -3.17
CA MET A 1 -0.77 -15.84 -4.05
C MET A 1 -0.47 -14.40 -3.62
N ARG A 2 -0.05 -13.51 -4.54
CA ARG A 2 0.18 -12.08 -4.26
C ARG A 2 -1.10 -11.32 -4.59
N TYR A 3 -1.73 -10.67 -3.60
CA TYR A 3 -2.98 -9.94 -3.80
C TYR A 3 -2.82 -8.68 -4.67
N PHE A 4 -1.63 -8.10 -4.67
CA PHE A 4 -1.37 -6.86 -5.40
C PHE A 4 0.02 -6.84 -6.04
N THR A 5 0.17 -6.11 -7.15
CA THR A 5 1.42 -5.94 -7.92
C THR A 5 1.90 -4.49 -7.92
N LEU A 6 3.21 -4.27 -7.80
CA LEU A 6 3.85 -2.94 -7.68
C LEU A 6 4.27 -2.32 -9.02
N THR A 7 3.69 -2.75 -10.13
CA THR A 7 4.12 -2.33 -11.46
C THR A 7 3.65 -0.91 -11.78
N ALA A 8 4.57 -0.07 -12.25
CA ALA A 8 4.23 1.24 -12.78
C ALA A 8 3.42 1.09 -14.07
N LYS A 9 2.30 1.82 -14.21
CA LYS A 9 1.79 2.15 -15.54
C LYS A 9 2.63 3.32 -16.04
N ARG A 10 3.23 3.22 -17.24
CA ARG A 10 4.06 4.27 -17.85
C ARG A 10 3.54 5.67 -17.53
N THR A 11 4.16 6.30 -16.55
CA THR A 11 4.16 7.75 -16.37
C THR A 11 5.40 8.28 -17.09
N SER A 12 5.40 9.55 -17.44
CA SER A 12 6.42 10.20 -18.28
C SER A 12 7.84 10.29 -17.66
N GLY A 13 8.19 9.44 -16.70
CA GLY A 13 9.49 9.34 -16.04
C GLY A 13 10.18 7.99 -16.26
N ASP A 14 11.39 7.84 -15.73
CA ASP A 14 12.12 6.57 -15.77
C ASP A 14 11.33 5.49 -15.00
N THR A 15 10.99 4.41 -15.69
CA THR A 15 10.21 3.30 -15.12
C THR A 15 10.94 2.65 -13.94
N ALA A 16 12.27 2.60 -13.98
CA ALA A 16 13.07 2.01 -12.90
C ALA A 16 12.97 2.83 -11.60
N ASP A 17 13.04 4.15 -11.70
CA ASP A 17 12.93 5.05 -10.53
C ASP A 17 11.53 5.00 -9.91
N VAL A 18 10.49 4.96 -10.74
CA VAL A 18 9.11 4.82 -10.28
C VAL A 18 8.91 3.48 -9.56
N GLU A 19 9.41 2.38 -10.12
CA GLU A 19 9.33 1.07 -9.47
C GLU A 19 10.11 1.02 -8.16
N ALA A 20 11.30 1.61 -8.11
CA ALA A 20 12.08 1.72 -6.88
C ALA A 20 11.34 2.52 -5.79
N ALA A 21 10.73 3.66 -6.15
CA ALA A 21 9.93 4.45 -5.22
C ALA A 21 8.68 3.70 -4.72
N LEU A 22 7.99 2.97 -5.59
CA LEU A 22 6.85 2.12 -5.20
C LEU A 22 7.26 1.00 -4.24
N ARG A 23 8.43 0.38 -4.44
CA ARG A 23 8.99 -0.62 -3.51
C ARG A 23 9.31 -0.01 -2.15
N ARG A 24 9.99 1.14 -2.13
CA ARG A 24 10.27 1.87 -0.88
C ARG A 24 9.00 2.21 -0.11
N ALA A 25 8.00 2.79 -0.78
CA ALA A 25 6.72 3.12 -0.17
C ALA A 25 5.97 1.88 0.35
N TRP A 26 6.04 0.78 -0.39
CA TRP A 26 5.45 -0.49 0.01
C TRP A 26 6.10 -1.08 1.27
N ASN A 27 7.43 -1.14 1.31
CA ASN A 27 8.17 -1.66 2.45
C ASN A 27 7.97 -0.79 3.69
N ALA A 28 8.02 0.53 3.54
CA ALA A 28 7.71 1.46 4.63
C ALA A 28 6.31 1.22 5.21
N CYS A 29 5.31 1.01 4.35
CA CYS A 29 3.97 0.64 4.82
C CYS A 29 3.96 -0.74 5.51
N ALA A 30 4.66 -1.73 4.96
CA ALA A 30 4.76 -3.06 5.57
C ALA A 30 5.34 -2.98 6.99
N GLU A 31 6.33 -2.14 7.24
CA GLU A 31 6.99 -1.97 8.54
C GLU A 31 6.16 -1.13 9.53
N THR A 32 5.17 -0.40 9.05
CA THR A 32 4.38 0.53 9.87
C THR A 32 3.06 -0.10 10.30
N PRO A 33 2.69 -0.14 11.60
CA PRO A 33 1.36 -0.54 12.02
C PRO A 33 0.29 0.45 11.54
N CYS A 34 -0.93 -0.02 11.28
CA CYS A 34 -1.97 0.87 10.75
C CYS A 34 -2.79 1.51 11.88
N PRO A 35 -2.72 2.84 12.09
CA PRO A 35 -3.47 3.51 13.15
C PRO A 35 -4.99 3.46 12.95
N LYS A 36 -5.46 3.35 11.70
CA LYS A 36 -6.90 3.27 11.37
C LYS A 36 -7.47 1.86 11.51
N CYS A 37 -6.75 0.85 11.02
CA CYS A 37 -7.26 -0.52 10.99
C CYS A 37 -6.99 -1.30 12.30
N GLY A 38 -6.02 -0.84 13.09
CA GLY A 38 -5.49 -1.57 14.23
C GLY A 38 -4.72 -2.85 13.86
N VAL A 39 -4.33 -3.00 12.59
CA VAL A 39 -3.52 -4.15 12.14
C VAL A 39 -2.04 -3.91 12.46
N GLN A 40 -1.33 -4.99 12.74
CA GLN A 40 0.09 -4.93 13.05
C GLN A 40 0.92 -4.47 11.86
N ALA A 41 2.17 -4.10 12.15
CA ALA A 41 3.20 -4.15 11.13
C ALA A 41 3.16 -5.54 10.46
N TRP A 42 3.55 -5.61 9.20
CA TRP A 42 3.60 -6.79 8.35
C TRP A 42 2.26 -7.32 7.87
N GLN A 43 1.11 -6.83 8.34
CA GLN A 43 -0.21 -7.25 7.83
C GLN A 43 -0.73 -6.31 6.75
N TYR A 44 -1.60 -6.77 5.85
CA TYR A 44 -2.33 -5.87 4.95
C TYR A 44 -3.30 -4.97 5.72
N CYS A 45 -3.81 -3.90 5.12
CA CYS A 45 -4.92 -3.18 5.73
C CYS A 45 -6.24 -3.97 5.54
N ARG A 46 -7.22 -3.74 6.42
CA ARG A 46 -8.56 -4.32 6.31
C ARG A 46 -9.63 -3.24 6.21
N ASP A 47 -10.67 -3.52 5.44
CA ASP A 47 -11.86 -2.67 5.32
C ASP A 47 -13.14 -3.50 5.49
N ARG A 48 -14.18 -2.91 6.11
CA ARG A 48 -15.46 -3.60 6.36
C ARG A 48 -16.49 -3.15 5.34
N THR A 49 -16.96 -4.07 4.52
CA THR A 49 -18.02 -3.81 3.54
C THR A 49 -19.15 -4.82 3.73
N ARG A 50 -20.38 -4.32 3.93
CA ARG A 50 -21.60 -5.16 4.08
C ARG A 50 -21.43 -6.29 5.12
N GLY A 51 -20.82 -5.97 6.26
CA GLY A 51 -20.61 -6.91 7.36
C GLY A 51 -19.36 -7.79 7.25
N ALA A 52 -18.77 -7.95 6.05
CA ALA A 52 -17.57 -8.76 5.83
C ALA A 52 -16.28 -7.93 5.79
N TRP A 53 -15.17 -8.55 6.18
CA TRP A 53 -13.83 -7.95 6.14
C TRP A 53 -13.10 -8.34 4.85
N TYR A 54 -12.51 -7.34 4.20
CA TYR A 54 -11.74 -7.52 2.98
C TYR A 54 -10.33 -6.97 3.13
N VAL A 55 -9.38 -7.63 2.45
CA VAL A 55 -8.02 -7.14 2.27
C VAL A 55 -8.06 -5.87 1.42
N THR A 56 -7.41 -4.82 1.92
CA THR A 56 -7.03 -3.64 1.14
C THR A 56 -5.53 -3.46 1.24
N ARG A 57 -4.93 -2.86 0.21
CA ARG A 57 -3.49 -2.68 0.11
C ARG A 57 -2.99 -1.82 1.27
N PHE A 58 -3.20 -0.50 1.23
CA PHE A 58 -2.89 0.38 2.37
C PHE A 58 -3.89 1.53 2.48
N HIS A 59 -4.43 1.75 3.67
CA HIS A 59 -5.22 2.95 3.95
C HIS A 59 -4.33 4.19 4.06
N ARG A 60 -4.90 5.35 3.67
CA ARG A 60 -4.22 6.64 3.75
C ARG A 60 -3.54 6.90 5.11
N PRO A 61 -4.18 6.70 6.28
CA PRO A 61 -3.52 6.91 7.56
C PRO A 61 -2.26 6.08 7.80
N ARG A 62 -2.16 4.87 7.22
CA ARG A 62 -0.92 4.08 7.28
C ARG A 62 0.15 4.64 6.35
N GLN A 63 -0.26 5.06 5.16
CA GLN A 63 0.66 5.67 4.19
C GLN A 63 1.23 7.00 4.71
N ASP A 64 0.40 7.81 5.38
CA ASP A 64 0.83 9.03 6.08
C ASP A 64 1.83 8.67 7.19
N ALA A 65 1.48 7.72 8.07
CA ALA A 65 2.36 7.27 9.16
C ALA A 65 3.68 6.63 8.68
N ALA A 66 3.67 6.03 7.49
CA ALA A 66 4.84 5.41 6.87
C ALA A 66 5.70 6.38 6.05
N GLY A 67 5.39 7.68 6.03
CA GLY A 67 6.18 8.69 5.29
C GLY A 67 6.06 8.60 3.77
N VAL A 68 5.02 7.94 3.24
CA VAL A 68 4.81 7.81 1.79
C VAL A 68 4.67 9.16 1.06
N PRO A 69 4.07 10.22 1.65
CA PRO A 69 4.06 11.55 1.05
C PRO A 69 5.44 12.11 0.69
N ASP A 70 6.52 11.63 1.29
CA ASP A 70 7.88 12.09 1.00
C ASP A 70 8.59 11.20 -0.04
N ILE A 71 8.09 9.97 -0.28
CA ILE A 71 8.72 8.98 -1.16
C ILE A 71 8.28 9.13 -2.62
N LEU A 72 6.99 9.42 -2.84
CA LEU A 72 6.34 9.27 -4.14
C LEU A 72 6.28 10.54 -5.02
N PRO A 73 6.12 11.76 -4.48
CA PRO A 73 6.12 12.97 -5.30
C PRO A 73 7.37 13.19 -6.15
N PRO A 74 8.60 12.85 -5.71
CA PRO A 74 9.80 13.00 -6.53
C PRO A 74 9.79 12.21 -7.84
N VAL A 75 8.98 11.14 -7.93
CA VAL A 75 8.82 10.33 -9.16
C VAL A 75 7.51 10.62 -9.90
N GLY A 76 6.88 11.77 -9.63
CA GLY A 76 5.66 12.21 -10.30
C GLY A 76 4.38 11.51 -9.83
N ILE A 77 4.43 10.73 -8.74
CA ILE A 77 3.23 10.13 -8.13
C ILE A 77 2.72 11.08 -7.06
N HIS A 78 1.73 11.89 -7.45
CA HIS A 78 1.09 12.84 -6.56
C HIS A 78 -0.14 12.21 -5.89
N GLY A 79 -0.12 12.18 -4.56
CA GLY A 79 -1.22 11.70 -3.74
C GLY A 79 -1.17 10.21 -3.38
N LEU A 80 -1.76 9.89 -2.23
CA LEU A 80 -1.74 8.55 -1.62
C LEU A 80 -2.82 7.61 -2.18
N SER A 81 -3.26 7.84 -3.43
CA SER A 81 -4.25 7.01 -4.11
C SER A 81 -3.63 5.75 -4.73
N TRP A 82 -2.32 5.72 -4.96
CA TRP A 82 -1.60 4.59 -5.57
C TRP A 82 -1.82 3.24 -4.85
N ALA A 83 -2.07 3.28 -3.54
CA ALA A 83 -2.30 2.10 -2.71
C ALA A 83 -3.72 1.99 -2.14
N LYS A 84 -4.66 2.87 -2.52
CA LYS A 84 -6.06 2.72 -2.12
C LYS A 84 -6.68 1.55 -2.91
N GLY A 85 -6.91 0.44 -2.24
CA GLY A 85 -7.59 -0.73 -2.82
C GLY A 85 -9.06 -0.80 -2.42
N LYS A 86 -9.91 -1.26 -3.34
CA LYS A 86 -11.25 -1.77 -3.01
C LYS A 86 -11.12 -3.23 -2.57
N GLY A 87 -11.85 -3.62 -1.55
CA GLY A 87 -11.83 -4.98 -1.02
C GLY A 87 -12.48 -5.96 -1.99
N THR A 88 -11.67 -6.76 -2.69
CA THR A 88 -12.14 -7.87 -3.54
C THR A 88 -11.74 -9.24 -2.99
N PHE A 89 -10.86 -9.27 -1.99
CA PHE A 89 -10.37 -10.49 -1.36
C PHE A 89 -10.78 -10.52 0.10
N PRO A 90 -11.36 -11.62 0.62
CA PRO A 90 -11.62 -11.78 2.04
C PRO A 90 -10.35 -11.60 2.87
N TRP A 91 -10.48 -10.92 4.00
CA TRP A 91 -9.39 -10.76 4.96
C TRP A 91 -8.94 -12.12 5.51
N ASP A 92 -7.64 -12.42 5.44
CA ASP A 92 -7.07 -13.73 5.79
C ASP A 92 -5.85 -13.63 6.73
N ASP A 93 -5.66 -12.48 7.40
CA ASP A 93 -4.54 -12.18 8.31
C ASP A 93 -3.14 -12.30 7.71
N ARG A 94 -3.03 -12.53 6.39
CA ARG A 94 -1.76 -12.75 5.71
C ARG A 94 -0.86 -11.54 5.79
N ARG A 95 0.44 -11.84 5.81
CA ARG A 95 1.49 -10.84 5.76
C ARG A 95 1.62 -10.18 4.39
N VAL A 96 1.95 -8.90 4.41
CA VAL A 96 2.43 -8.13 3.28
C VAL A 96 3.80 -8.68 2.87
N PRO A 97 4.00 -9.08 1.61
CA PRO A 97 5.32 -9.47 1.11
C PRO A 97 6.21 -8.23 1.00
N THR A 98 7.29 -8.16 1.77
CA THR A 98 8.35 -7.16 1.56
C THR A 98 9.19 -7.53 0.33
N VAL A 99 9.78 -6.53 -0.34
CA VAL A 99 10.46 -6.71 -1.65
C VAL A 99 11.72 -5.89 -1.80
#